data_AF-A0A957VCU5-F1
#
_entry.id   AF-A0A957VCU5-F1
#
_cell.length_a   1.000
_cell.length_b   1.000
_cell.length_c   1.000
_cell.angle_alpha   90.00
_cell.angle_beta   90.00
_cell.angle_gamma   90.00
#
_symmetry.space_group_name_H-M   'P 1'
#
loop_
_entity.id
_entity.type
_entity.pdbx_description
1 polymer ?
#
loop_
_entity_poly.entity_id
_entity_poly.type
_entity_poly.pdbx_seq_one_letter_code
_entity_poly.pdbx_strand_id
1 'polypeptide(L)'
;MIDLTVPPQDVWWDSWLGQLRHASRAAHNLPLARRAALLRLLWLHSHLRREVLTRWIEEILQRPCFAPATFAGDIAIVRQVLAEPGYQLRHSRQRDCSGYYIEGRPVLDESLIRLIAGAVAEVDPAQIAISRRLTPAQHFQQGRSMVRLARQVSLYRQQQRNPQPLGELGYPPQLDDGLEGD
;
A
#
# COMPACT_ATOMS: atom_id res chain seq x y z
N MET A 1 -12.47 13.00 -19.02
CA MET A 1 -11.25 13.79 -18.80
C MET A 1 -10.78 13.42 -17.40
N ILE A 2 -9.70 12.63 -17.28
CA ILE A 2 -9.26 12.11 -15.98
C ILE A 2 -8.44 13.22 -15.31
N ASP A 3 -8.88 13.66 -14.14
CA ASP A 3 -8.11 14.57 -13.30
C ASP A 3 -6.97 13.79 -12.64
N LEU A 4 -5.74 14.10 -13.05
CA LEU A 4 -4.50 13.44 -12.62
C LEU A 4 -3.65 14.36 -11.73
N THR A 5 -4.21 15.49 -11.27
CA THR A 5 -3.46 16.52 -10.52
C THR A 5 -3.17 16.11 -9.08
N VAL A 6 -3.96 15.19 -8.52
CA VAL A 6 -3.79 14.62 -7.19
C VAL A 6 -3.89 13.09 -7.30
N PRO A 7 -2.93 12.29 -6.79
CA PRO A 7 -3.10 10.85 -6.76
C PRO A 7 -4.31 10.54 -5.86
N PRO A 8 -5.40 9.97 -6.39
CA PRO A 8 -6.55 9.62 -5.58
C PRO A 8 -6.12 8.63 -4.50
N GLN A 9 -6.41 8.96 -3.24
CA GLN A 9 -5.97 8.18 -2.07
C GLN A 9 -6.53 6.75 -2.09
N ASP A 10 -7.57 6.49 -2.88
CA ASP A 10 -8.31 5.22 -2.92
C ASP A 10 -8.04 4.36 -4.17
N VAL A 11 -7.18 4.78 -5.11
CA VAL A 11 -6.89 3.97 -6.29
C VAL A 11 -5.75 3.00 -6.02
N TRP A 12 -6.10 1.71 -6.04
CA TRP A 12 -5.15 0.60 -5.94
C TRP A 12 -4.08 0.70 -7.02
N TRP A 13 -2.82 0.51 -6.60
CA TRP A 13 -1.59 0.73 -7.36
C TRP A 13 -1.63 0.21 -8.80
N ASP A 14 -2.16 -0.99 -9.00
CA ASP A 14 -2.21 -1.67 -10.31
C ASP A 14 -3.15 -0.99 -11.30
N SER A 15 -4.27 -0.42 -10.82
CA SER A 15 -5.25 0.29 -11.66
C SER A 15 -4.68 1.62 -12.16
N TRP A 16 -4.03 2.37 -11.28
CA TRP A 16 -3.41 3.65 -11.64
C TRP A 16 -2.19 3.47 -12.55
N LEU A 17 -1.33 2.48 -12.28
CA LEU A 17 -0.22 2.13 -13.17
C LEU A 17 -0.72 1.67 -14.55
N GLY A 18 -1.81 0.91 -14.59
CA GLY A 18 -2.49 0.53 -15.83
C GLY A 18 -2.95 1.75 -16.62
N GLN A 19 -3.59 2.71 -15.96
CA GLN A 19 -4.04 3.97 -16.57
C GLN A 19 -2.88 4.82 -17.08
N LEU A 20 -1.79 4.96 -16.31
CA LEU A 20 -0.61 5.71 -16.75
C LEU A 20 0.09 5.05 -17.94
N ARG A 21 0.19 3.72 -17.96
CA ARG A 21 0.76 2.97 -19.09
C ARG A 21 -0.12 3.08 -20.33
N HIS A 22 -1.44 3.05 -20.17
CA HIS A 22 -2.36 3.30 -21.28
C HIS A 22 -2.22 4.74 -21.81
N ALA A 23 -2.15 5.73 -20.92
CA ALA A 23 -1.95 7.12 -21.28
C ALA A 23 -0.59 7.34 -21.98
N SER A 24 0.50 6.72 -21.53
CA SER A 24 1.83 6.89 -22.13
C SER A 24 1.99 6.25 -23.52
N ARG A 25 1.15 5.26 -23.85
CA ARG A 25 1.08 4.63 -25.18
C ARG A 25 0.37 5.52 -26.20
N ALA A 26 -0.62 6.31 -25.76
CA ALA A 26 -1.17 7.38 -26.58
C ALA A 26 -0.18 8.55 -26.59
N ALA A 27 0.62 8.69 -27.66
CA ALA A 27 1.77 9.61 -27.74
C ALA A 27 1.51 11.06 -27.26
N HIS A 28 0.26 11.53 -27.33
CA HIS A 28 -0.17 12.88 -26.92
C HIS A 28 -0.19 13.07 -25.39
N ASN A 29 -0.21 11.98 -24.61
CA ASN A 29 -0.32 12.03 -23.15
C ASN A 29 0.97 11.64 -22.42
N LEU A 30 2.09 11.49 -23.14
CA LEU A 30 3.38 11.15 -22.52
C LEU A 30 3.87 12.21 -21.52
N PRO A 31 3.82 13.54 -21.80
CA PRO A 31 4.21 14.55 -20.81
C PRO A 31 3.35 14.50 -19.54
N LEU A 32 2.05 14.26 -19.70
CA LEU A 32 1.13 14.13 -18.57
C LEU A 32 1.47 12.89 -17.73
N ALA A 33 1.70 11.75 -18.38
CA ALA A 33 2.08 10.52 -17.70
C ALA A 33 3.41 10.65 -16.94
N ARG A 34 4.42 11.32 -17.53
CA ARG A 34 5.69 11.60 -16.85
C ARG A 34 5.51 12.49 -15.62
N ARG A 35 4.76 13.58 -15.74
CA ARG A 35 4.52 14.51 -14.63
C ARG A 35 3.74 13.87 -13.50
N ALA A 36 2.73 13.05 -13.82
CA ALA A 36 1.98 12.28 -12.84
C ALA A 36 2.87 11.26 -12.11
N ALA A 37 3.73 10.54 -12.84
CA ALA A 37 4.71 9.63 -12.23
C ALA A 37 5.73 10.39 -11.37
N LEU A 38 6.24 11.52 -11.84
CA LEU A 38 7.19 12.38 -11.10
C LEU A 38 6.57 12.89 -9.79
N LEU A 39 5.37 13.47 -9.86
CA LEU A 39 4.63 13.95 -8.69
C LEU A 39 4.41 12.82 -7.69
N ARG A 40 3.99 11.63 -8.15
CA ARG A 40 3.78 10.48 -7.28
C ARG A 40 5.05 10.02 -6.59
N LEU A 41 6.16 9.90 -7.32
CA LEU A 41 7.44 9.48 -6.74
C LEU A 41 7.95 10.48 -5.71
N LEU A 42 7.85 11.78 -6.00
CA LEU A 42 8.21 12.86 -5.07
C LEU A 42 7.27 12.91 -3.86
N TRP A 43 6.00 12.52 -4.05
CA TRP A 43 5.04 12.41 -2.97
C TRP A 43 5.27 11.17 -2.11
N LEU A 44 5.89 10.11 -2.60
CA LEU A 44 6.15 8.90 -1.79
C LEU A 44 7.52 8.98 -1.13
N HIS A 45 8.52 9.43 -1.87
CA HIS A 45 9.91 9.38 -1.48
C HIS A 45 10.51 10.79 -1.43
N SER A 46 11.20 11.09 -0.33
CA SER A 46 11.97 12.32 -0.18
C SER A 46 13.42 12.10 -0.61
N HIS A 47 14.08 13.17 -1.02
CA HIS A 47 15.51 13.20 -1.38
C HIS A 47 15.87 12.29 -2.56
N LEU A 48 14.99 12.18 -3.57
CA LEU A 48 15.32 11.46 -4.80
C LEU A 48 16.15 12.32 -5.74
N ARG A 49 17.26 11.76 -6.25
CA ARG A 49 18.09 12.43 -7.27
C ARG A 49 17.46 12.32 -8.65
N ARG A 50 17.89 13.19 -9.56
CA ARG A 50 17.41 13.25 -10.95
C ARG A 50 17.54 11.90 -11.66
N GLU A 51 18.69 11.24 -11.50
CA GLU A 51 19.02 10.00 -12.19
C GLU A 51 18.09 8.87 -11.74
N VAL A 52 17.80 8.81 -10.43
CA VAL A 52 16.88 7.84 -9.84
C VAL A 52 15.45 8.09 -10.30
N LEU A 53 14.98 9.35 -10.25
CA LEU A 53 13.64 9.73 -10.73
C LEU A 53 13.46 9.37 -12.20
N THR A 54 14.44 9.73 -13.04
CA THR A 54 14.41 9.45 -14.48
C THR A 54 14.29 7.95 -14.73
N ARG A 55 15.18 7.15 -14.12
CA ARG A 55 15.19 5.70 -14.28
C ARG A 55 13.87 5.07 -13.83
N TRP A 56 13.37 5.42 -12.65
CA TRP A 56 12.12 4.85 -12.12
C TRP A 56 10.91 5.21 -12.97
N ILE A 57 10.84 6.43 -13.49
CA ILE A 57 9.74 6.82 -14.37
C ILE A 57 9.82 6.03 -15.70
N GLU A 58 11.00 5.83 -16.26
CA GLU A 58 11.18 5.03 -17.47
C GLU A 58 10.84 3.55 -17.24
N GLU A 59 11.17 3.00 -16.06
CA GLU A 59 10.73 1.66 -15.61
C GLU A 59 9.20 1.59 -15.45
N ILE A 60 8.57 2.59 -14.82
CA ILE A 60 7.11 2.66 -14.64
C ILE A 60 6.38 2.70 -15.99
N LEU A 61 6.87 3.57 -16.89
CA LEU A 61 6.27 3.81 -18.20
C LEU A 61 6.73 2.79 -19.26
N GLN A 62 7.70 1.93 -18.94
CA GLN A 62 8.26 0.89 -19.81
C GLN A 62 8.82 1.45 -21.13
N ARG A 63 9.41 2.65 -21.09
CA ARG A 63 10.05 3.30 -22.24
C ARG A 63 10.95 4.45 -21.82
N PRO A 64 12.02 4.74 -22.59
CA PRO A 64 12.78 5.96 -22.41
C PRO A 64 11.90 7.19 -22.70
N CYS A 65 11.95 8.19 -21.85
CA CYS A 65 11.02 9.31 -21.93
C CYS A 65 11.59 10.68 -21.51
N PHE A 66 12.84 10.75 -21.07
CA PHE A 66 13.51 12.01 -20.73
C PHE A 66 14.68 12.33 -21.68
N ALA A 67 14.53 13.43 -22.42
CA ALA A 67 15.69 14.12 -22.99
C ALA A 67 16.29 15.08 -21.94
N PRO A 68 17.53 15.57 -22.10
CA PRO A 68 18.20 16.42 -21.11
C PRO A 68 17.40 17.64 -20.63
N ALA A 69 16.64 18.28 -21.53
CA ALA A 69 15.80 19.44 -21.22
C ALA A 69 14.40 19.09 -20.67
N THR A 70 13.90 17.88 -20.94
CA THR A 70 12.54 17.45 -20.58
C THR A 70 12.32 17.45 -19.07
N PHE A 71 13.32 16.96 -18.32
CA PHE A 71 13.22 16.84 -16.86
C PHE A 71 13.03 18.21 -16.17
N ALA A 72 13.75 19.24 -16.63
CA ALA A 72 13.64 20.57 -16.05
C ALA A 72 12.25 21.18 -16.27
N GLY A 73 11.68 21.00 -17.47
CA GLY A 73 10.32 21.45 -17.78
C GLY A 73 9.25 20.72 -16.96
N ASP A 74 9.37 19.40 -16.81
CA ASP A 74 8.42 18.62 -16.02
C ASP A 74 8.51 18.96 -14.51
N ILE A 75 9.72 19.18 -13.96
CA ILE A 75 9.91 19.67 -12.58
C ILE A 75 9.32 21.06 -12.37
N ALA A 76 9.46 21.97 -13.32
CA ALA A 76 8.90 23.32 -13.22
C ALA A 76 7.36 23.28 -13.11
N ILE A 77 6.71 22.40 -13.87
CA ILE A 77 5.25 22.23 -13.82
C ILE A 77 4.84 21.56 -12.51
N VAL A 78 5.55 20.53 -12.05
CA VAL A 78 5.27 19.90 -10.75
C VAL A 78 5.43 20.90 -9.60
N ARG A 79 6.40 21.82 -9.67
CA ARG A 79 6.53 22.94 -8.72
C ARG A 79 5.28 23.83 -8.68
N GLN A 80 4.75 24.19 -9.85
CA GLN A 80 3.56 25.04 -9.94
C GLN A 80 2.34 24.34 -9.34
N VAL A 81 2.12 23.07 -9.68
CA VAL A 81 1.01 22.27 -9.15
C VAL A 81 1.09 22.12 -7.62
N LEU A 82 2.29 21.93 -7.07
CA LEU A 82 2.48 21.81 -5.63
C LEU A 82 2.32 23.13 -4.88
N ALA A 83 2.59 24.26 -5.54
CA ALA A 83 2.49 25.59 -4.91
C ALA A 83 1.04 26.00 -4.60
N GLU A 84 0.07 25.55 -5.40
CA GLU A 84 -1.36 25.84 -5.22
C GLU A 84 -1.90 25.45 -3.83
N PRO A 85 -1.66 24.22 -3.32
CA PRO A 85 -2.01 23.84 -1.95
C PRO A 85 -0.99 24.30 -0.88
N GLY A 86 0.02 25.10 -1.24
CA GLY A 86 1.03 25.62 -0.32
C GLY A 86 2.26 24.72 -0.08
N TYR A 87 2.44 23.65 -0.86
CA TYR A 87 3.64 22.81 -0.78
C TYR A 87 4.79 23.37 -1.62
N GLN A 88 6.04 23.06 -1.24
CA GLN A 88 7.22 23.51 -2.00
C GLN A 88 8.12 22.34 -2.40
N LEU A 89 8.32 22.15 -3.71
CA LEU A 89 9.33 21.21 -4.21
C LEU A 89 10.73 21.83 -4.15
N ARG A 90 11.53 21.36 -3.20
CA ARG A 90 12.91 21.80 -2.95
C ARG A 90 13.92 20.74 -3.39
N HIS A 91 15.19 21.15 -3.47
CA HIS A 91 16.31 20.27 -3.76
C HIS A 91 17.40 20.49 -2.73
N SER A 92 17.71 19.46 -1.95
CA SER A 92 18.81 19.49 -0.98
C SER A 92 20.11 19.00 -1.61
N ARG A 93 21.23 19.62 -1.20
CA ARG A 93 22.59 19.26 -1.60
C ARG A 93 23.41 18.64 -0.46
N GLN A 94 22.78 18.40 0.69
CA GLN A 94 23.45 17.76 1.83
C GLN A 94 23.82 16.31 1.48
N ARG A 95 25.00 15.85 1.92
CA ARG A 95 25.57 14.56 1.51
C ARG A 95 24.61 13.39 1.79
N ASP A 96 23.98 13.39 2.95
CA ASP A 96 23.10 12.30 3.42
C ASP A 96 21.62 12.46 2.98
N CYS A 97 21.25 13.66 2.50
CA CYS A 97 19.87 13.99 2.12
C CYS A 97 19.83 14.71 0.76
N SER A 98 20.65 14.28 -0.20
CA SER A 98 20.78 14.93 -1.50
C SER A 98 19.68 14.50 -2.47
N GLY A 99 18.90 15.46 -2.96
CA GLY A 99 17.84 15.22 -3.93
C GLY A 99 16.61 16.09 -3.74
N TYR A 100 15.58 15.82 -4.54
CA TYR A 100 14.30 16.51 -4.52
C TYR A 100 13.41 16.03 -3.38
N TYR A 101 12.73 16.94 -2.71
CA TYR A 101 11.77 16.65 -1.64
C TYR A 101 10.66 17.70 -1.59
N ILE A 102 9.49 17.32 -1.06
CA ILE A 102 8.36 18.22 -0.88
C ILE A 102 8.36 18.74 0.56
N GLU A 103 8.58 20.03 0.72
CA GLU A 103 8.46 20.72 2.00
C GLU A 103 6.99 21.06 2.29
N GLY A 104 6.61 20.95 3.56
CA GLY A 104 5.22 21.10 4.02
C GLY A 104 4.38 19.83 3.88
N ARG A 105 4.93 18.74 3.34
CA ARG A 105 4.25 17.43 3.29
C ARG A 105 4.00 16.91 4.71
N PRO A 106 2.78 16.44 5.04
CA PRO A 106 2.52 15.80 6.32
C PRO A 106 3.37 14.53 6.44
N VAL A 107 3.95 14.30 7.62
CA VAL A 107 4.84 13.15 7.90
C VAL A 107 4.12 11.81 7.68
N LEU A 108 2.82 11.78 7.94
CA LEU A 108 1.93 10.65 7.69
C LEU A 108 0.73 11.11 6.88
N ASP A 109 0.30 10.28 5.95
CA ASP A 109 -0.96 10.51 5.23
C ASP A 109 -2.14 10.34 6.18
N GLU A 110 -3.17 11.17 6.04
CA GLU A 110 -4.34 11.17 6.94
C GLU A 110 -5.08 9.82 6.93
N SER A 111 -5.15 9.14 5.78
CA SER A 111 -5.74 7.79 5.68
C SER A 111 -4.93 6.77 6.48
N LEU A 112 -3.61 6.88 6.46
CA LEU A 112 -2.70 6.03 7.22
C LEU A 112 -2.77 6.35 8.71
N ILE A 113 -2.89 7.63 9.10
CA ILE A 113 -3.13 8.03 10.49
C ILE A 113 -4.42 7.38 10.99
N ARG A 114 -5.51 7.43 10.20
CA ARG A 114 -6.79 6.81 10.58
C ARG A 114 -6.72 5.30 10.63
N LEU A 115 -6.00 4.67 9.71
CA LEU A 115 -5.79 3.21 9.72
C LEU A 115 -4.98 2.79 10.95
N ILE A 116 -3.90 3.50 11.26
CA ILE A 116 -3.11 3.28 12.48
C ILE A 116 -3.98 3.52 13.71
N ALA A 117 -4.76 4.60 13.74
CA ALA A 117 -5.65 4.91 14.86
C ALA A 117 -6.73 3.84 15.05
N GLY A 118 -7.33 3.35 13.96
CA GLY A 118 -8.27 2.22 13.99
C GLY A 118 -7.61 0.93 14.48
N ALA A 119 -6.45 0.58 13.91
CA ALA A 119 -5.69 -0.59 14.33
C ALA A 119 -5.25 -0.50 15.81
N VAL A 120 -4.87 0.67 16.29
CA VAL A 120 -4.52 0.90 17.71
C VAL A 120 -5.76 0.86 18.60
N ALA A 121 -6.90 1.39 18.15
CA ALA A 121 -8.16 1.35 18.90
C ALA A 121 -8.72 -0.08 19.04
N GLU A 122 -8.43 -0.97 18.08
CA GLU A 122 -8.78 -2.39 18.14
C GLU A 122 -7.90 -3.18 19.12
N VAL A 123 -6.74 -2.65 19.52
CA VAL A 123 -5.83 -3.32 20.45
C VAL A 123 -6.20 -2.97 21.89
N ASP A 124 -6.80 -3.92 22.59
CA ASP A 124 -7.11 -3.81 24.03
C ASP A 124 -5.81 -3.79 24.87
N PRO A 125 -5.53 -2.70 25.63
CA PRO A 125 -4.36 -2.62 26.52
C PRO A 125 -4.30 -3.76 27.55
N ALA A 126 -5.44 -4.30 27.97
CA ALA A 126 -5.48 -5.46 28.86
C ALA A 126 -4.98 -6.73 28.14
N GLN A 127 -5.30 -6.91 26.85
CA GLN A 127 -4.74 -8.00 26.05
C GLN A 127 -3.23 -7.85 25.83
N ILE A 128 -2.72 -6.63 25.63
CA ILE A 128 -1.26 -6.40 25.58
C ILE A 128 -0.62 -6.81 26.91
N ALA A 129 -1.20 -6.39 28.04
CA ALA A 129 -0.67 -6.70 29.36
C ALA A 129 -0.67 -8.20 29.68
N ILE A 130 -1.71 -8.92 29.24
CA ILE A 130 -1.79 -10.38 29.35
C ILE A 130 -0.75 -11.04 28.45
N SER A 131 -0.67 -10.63 27.18
CA SER A 131 0.27 -11.17 26.19
C SER A 131 1.72 -11.02 26.67
N ARG A 132 2.09 -9.88 27.27
CA ARG A 132 3.42 -9.65 27.85
C ARG A 132 3.79 -10.57 29.02
N ARG A 133 2.82 -11.19 29.67
CA ARG A 133 3.03 -12.10 30.81
C ARG A 133 3.09 -13.57 30.39
N LEU A 134 2.83 -13.88 29.12
CA LEU A 134 2.87 -15.25 28.61
C LEU A 134 4.32 -15.72 28.44
N THR A 135 4.58 -16.97 28.79
CA THR A 135 5.83 -17.64 28.45
C THR A 135 5.85 -17.99 26.95
N PRO A 136 7.03 -18.28 26.35
CA PRO A 136 7.10 -18.73 24.97
C PRO A 136 6.20 -19.95 24.66
N ALA A 137 6.08 -20.90 25.60
CA ALA A 137 5.21 -22.06 25.45
C ALA A 137 3.72 -21.67 25.42
N GLN A 138 3.31 -20.71 26.25
CA GLN A 138 1.94 -20.20 26.28
C GLN A 138 1.62 -19.40 25.02
N HIS A 139 2.56 -18.61 24.51
CA HIS A 139 2.42 -17.96 23.19
C HIS A 139 2.24 -18.97 22.07
N PHE A 140 3.01 -20.06 22.07
CA PHE A 140 2.87 -21.12 21.08
C PHE A 140 1.49 -21.79 21.14
N GLN A 141 0.98 -22.09 22.34
CA GLN A 141 -0.36 -22.62 22.53
C GLN A 141 -1.45 -21.63 22.09
N GLN A 142 -1.30 -20.34 22.42
CA GLN A 142 -2.21 -19.28 21.96
C GLN A 142 -2.25 -19.20 20.44
N GLY A 143 -1.10 -19.22 19.77
CA GLY A 143 -1.01 -19.22 18.31
C GLY A 143 -1.68 -20.44 17.68
N ARG A 144 -1.46 -21.64 18.22
CA ARG A 144 -2.14 -22.86 17.76
C ARG A 144 -3.67 -22.76 17.89
N SER A 145 -4.16 -22.24 19.01
CA SER A 145 -5.59 -22.02 19.24
C SER A 145 -6.19 -21.01 18.25
N MET A 146 -5.48 -19.91 17.97
CA MET A 146 -5.90 -18.91 16.98
C MET A 146 -5.99 -19.50 15.56
N VAL A 147 -5.00 -20.30 15.14
CA VAL A 147 -5.01 -20.98 13.84
C VAL A 147 -6.18 -21.96 13.74
N ARG A 148 -6.46 -22.74 14.80
CA ARG A 148 -7.59 -23.66 14.85
C ARG A 148 -8.92 -22.92 14.71
N LEU A 149 -9.09 -21.81 15.44
CA LEU A 149 -10.28 -20.97 15.36
C LEU A 149 -10.46 -20.37 13.95
N ALA A 150 -9.39 -19.84 13.36
CA ALA A 150 -9.44 -19.28 12.01
C ALA A 150 -9.86 -20.34 10.97
N ARG A 151 -9.38 -21.58 11.12
CA ARG A 151 -9.80 -22.71 10.28
C ARG A 151 -11.30 -22.98 10.45
N GLN A 152 -11.80 -23.05 11.69
CA GLN A 152 -13.23 -23.29 11.98
C GLN A 152 -14.12 -22.20 11.38
N VAL A 153 -13.75 -20.92 11.58
CA VAL A 153 -14.49 -19.78 11.01
C VAL A 153 -14.49 -19.83 9.48
N SER A 154 -13.37 -20.20 8.86
CA SER A 154 -13.27 -20.32 7.40
C SER A 154 -14.19 -21.43 6.86
N LEU A 155 -14.17 -22.61 7.51
CA LEU A 155 -15.06 -23.73 7.16
C LEU A 155 -16.53 -23.34 7.33
N TYR A 156 -16.88 -22.69 8.43
CA TYR A 156 -18.23 -22.20 8.68
C TYR A 156 -18.72 -21.22 7.60
N ARG A 157 -17.88 -20.23 7.24
CA ARG A 157 -18.20 -19.28 6.16
C ARG A 157 -18.32 -19.96 4.80
N GLN A 158 -17.52 -20.99 4.54
CA GLN A 158 -17.61 -21.78 3.31
C GLN A 158 -18.94 -22.54 3.24
N GLN A 159 -19.37 -23.16 4.34
CA GLN A 159 -20.68 -23.83 4.43
C GLN A 159 -21.84 -22.86 4.25
N GLN A 160 -21.76 -21.64 4.80
CA GLN A 160 -22.78 -20.62 4.58
C GLN A 160 -22.84 -20.13 3.11
N ARG A 161 -21.70 -20.09 2.41
CA ARG A 161 -21.63 -19.67 1.00
C ARG A 161 -22.07 -20.75 0.02
N ASN A 162 -21.88 -22.03 0.38
CA ASN A 162 -22.34 -23.19 -0.36
C ASN A 162 -23.19 -24.08 0.55
N PRO A 163 -24.44 -23.68 0.84
CA PRO A 163 -25.35 -24.57 1.55
C PRO A 163 -25.60 -25.78 0.65
N GLN A 164 -25.05 -26.94 1.01
CA GLN A 164 -25.47 -28.19 0.38
C GLN A 164 -26.97 -28.36 0.66
N PRO A 165 -27.79 -28.68 -0.36
CA PRO A 165 -29.19 -28.98 -0.11
C PRO A 165 -29.29 -30.19 0.83
N LEU A 166 -30.09 -30.05 1.89
CA LEU A 166 -30.44 -31.11 2.83
C LEU A 166 -31.12 -32.27 2.07
N GLY A 167 -30.33 -33.21 1.56
CA GLY A 167 -30.82 -34.33 0.75
C GLY A 167 -30.05 -35.63 0.92
N GLU A 168 -28.81 -35.63 1.38
CA GLU A 168 -28.04 -36.87 1.58
C GLU A 168 -27.15 -36.75 2.83
N LEU A 169 -27.76 -36.91 4.00
CA LEU A 169 -27.05 -37.10 5.27
C LEU A 169 -26.45 -38.51 5.31
N GLY A 170 -25.28 -38.67 4.68
CA GLY A 170 -24.27 -39.59 5.21
C GLY A 170 -23.75 -38.99 6.52
N TYR A 171 -23.82 -39.75 7.60
CA TYR A 171 -23.38 -39.33 8.93
C TYR A 171 -22.01 -38.62 8.89
N PRO A 172 -21.80 -37.55 9.67
CA PRO A 172 -20.48 -36.94 9.78
C PRO A 172 -19.47 -37.98 10.30
N PRO A 173 -18.22 -37.97 9.80
CA PRO A 173 -17.19 -38.84 10.33
C PRO A 173 -17.03 -38.55 11.82
N GLN A 174 -17.21 -39.59 12.65
CA GLN A 174 -16.88 -39.53 14.06
C GLN A 174 -15.39 -39.18 14.16
N LEU A 175 -15.09 -38.04 14.78
CA LEU A 175 -13.74 -37.74 15.20
C LEU A 175 -13.42 -38.74 16.30
N ASP A 176 -12.51 -39.65 15.99
CA ASP A 176 -11.92 -40.60 16.91
C ASP A 176 -11.23 -39.81 18.03
N ASP A 177 -11.89 -39.68 19.18
CA ASP A 177 -11.33 -39.17 20.42
C ASP A 177 -10.41 -40.25 20.99
N GLY A 178 -9.28 -40.47 20.31
CA GLY A 178 -8.18 -41.30 20.78
C GLY A 178 -7.51 -40.66 21.99
N LEU A 179 -8.14 -40.77 23.15
CA LEU A 179 -7.54 -40.62 24.47
C LEU A 179 -7.57 -42.00 25.15
N GLU A 180 -6.59 -42.85 24.82
CA GLU A 180 -6.18 -43.95 25.68
C GLU A 180 -4.67 -43.84 25.96
N GLY A 181 -4.36 -43.76 27.26
CA GLY A 181 -3.15 -44.21 27.98
C GLY A 181 -1.77 -43.95 27.40
N ASP A 182 -1.00 -43.04 27.98
CA ASP A 182 -0.16 -43.28 29.18
C ASP A 182 0.40 -41.97 29.75
#